data_AF-A0A7J5XXH3-F1
#
_entry.id   AF-A0A7J5XXH3-F1
#
_cell.length_a   1.000
_cell.length_b   1.000
_cell.length_c   1.000
_cell.angle_alpha   90.00
_cell.angle_beta   90.00
_cell.angle_gamma   90.00
#
_symmetry.space_group_name_H-M   'P 1'
#
loop_
_entity.id
_entity.type
_entity.pdbx_description
1 polymer ?
#
loop_
_entity_poly.entity_id
_entity_poly.type
_entity_poly.pdbx_seq_one_letter_code
_entity_poly.pdbx_strand_id
1 'polypeptide(L)'
;MADHTSQDYFSCSLCVNLLRDPFLYGLHQRLLNEADYTGIYICPQCNITFTQRPVLRPNATLSMKLLGVSQAEIRQKCQERVKELEELKTAVESLKNSAQRAMVDSQKMFEDMIRSIERMRSEVSKLIGINEKAAFNQSEALIERLDQEIDELKKKEAGLKQLYSTDDHIHFLQNFNYLCTPTDDGYIPRVTVNPDFSFGAVRKAVAEIKDRLEEFGREELLKISKSVNEVPVYTTESRTLDRRSRAYKELYVSENSRKVLRTRDLQPAVKYLKW
;
A
#
# COMPACT_ATOMS: atom_id res chain seq x y z
N MET A 1 49.42 75.92 10.18
CA MET A 1 48.38 76.02 9.13
C MET A 1 47.73 74.65 9.04
N ALA A 2 46.43 74.61 9.28
CA ALA A 2 45.61 73.42 9.31
C ALA A 2 45.49 72.83 7.90
N ASP A 3 45.62 71.51 7.78
CA ASP A 3 45.16 70.79 6.60
C ASP A 3 43.98 69.88 7.01
N HIS A 4 42.82 70.23 6.47
CA HIS A 4 41.55 69.57 6.64
C HIS A 4 41.35 68.59 5.49
N THR A 5 41.57 67.30 5.72
CA THR A 5 40.94 66.22 4.90
C THR A 5 40.97 64.89 5.67
N SER A 6 40.05 64.73 6.62
CA SER A 6 39.53 63.41 6.99
C SER A 6 38.17 63.59 7.64
N GLN A 7 37.14 63.64 6.80
CA GLN A 7 35.76 63.76 7.24
C GLN A 7 35.30 62.40 7.78
N ASP A 8 35.22 62.33 9.12
CA ASP A 8 34.36 61.47 9.94
C ASP A 8 34.58 59.94 9.90
N TYR A 9 35.69 59.48 10.50
CA TYR A 9 35.83 58.08 10.95
C TYR A 9 35.53 57.95 12.46
N PHE A 10 34.29 57.56 12.77
CA PHE A 10 33.79 57.01 14.05
C PHE A 10 33.95 57.84 15.35
N SER A 11 33.07 58.82 15.54
CA SER A 11 32.78 59.50 16.82
C SER A 11 31.95 58.59 17.76
N CYS A 12 32.63 57.65 18.42
CA CYS A 12 32.01 56.66 19.30
C CYS A 12 31.11 57.28 20.39
N SER A 13 29.94 56.69 20.63
CA SER A 13 29.20 56.68 21.90
C SER A 13 28.71 55.25 22.08
N LEU A 14 29.71 54.36 22.13
CA LEU A 14 29.62 52.92 22.26
C LEU A 14 28.64 52.30 21.29
N CYS A 15 29.17 51.94 20.12
CA CYS A 15 28.43 51.11 19.19
C CYS A 15 27.30 51.85 18.47
N VAL A 16 27.56 52.98 17.80
CA VAL A 16 26.60 53.54 16.80
C VAL A 16 26.17 52.46 15.79
N ASN A 17 26.91 51.35 15.65
CA ASN A 17 26.61 50.25 14.75
C ASN A 17 26.53 48.82 15.34
N LEU A 18 26.62 48.62 16.66
CA LEU A 18 26.88 47.27 17.24
C LEU A 18 25.79 46.71 18.17
N LEU A 19 24.72 47.45 18.42
CA LEU A 19 23.56 46.93 19.15
C LEU A 19 22.62 46.18 18.19
N ARG A 20 23.15 45.07 17.67
CA ARG A 20 22.49 44.12 16.77
C ARG A 20 21.61 43.11 17.53
N ASP A 21 21.87 42.92 18.82
CA ASP A 21 21.30 41.85 19.63
C ASP A 21 20.71 42.42 20.94
N PRO A 22 19.43 42.15 21.28
CA PRO A 22 18.85 42.47 22.59
C PRO A 22 19.70 41.99 23.77
N PHE A 23 20.42 40.87 23.64
CA PHE A 23 21.34 40.35 24.65
C PHE A 23 22.61 41.21 24.77
N LEU A 24 23.17 41.68 23.65
CA LEU A 24 24.33 42.58 23.66
C LEU A 24 23.94 43.98 24.13
N TYR A 25 22.74 44.46 23.82
CA TYR A 25 22.19 45.70 24.38
C TYR A 25 22.07 45.62 25.89
N GLY A 26 21.50 44.52 26.41
CA GLY A 26 21.42 44.26 27.85
C GLY A 26 22.80 44.16 28.52
N LEU A 27 23.78 43.54 27.87
CA LEU A 27 25.14 43.41 28.40
C LEU A 27 25.88 44.76 28.44
N HIS A 28 25.81 45.57 27.37
CA HIS A 28 26.41 46.92 27.36
C HIS A 28 25.74 47.84 28.37
N GLN A 29 24.42 47.74 28.57
CA GLN A 29 23.71 48.53 29.56
C GLN A 29 24.15 48.16 30.99
N ARG A 30 24.42 46.88 31.28
CA ARG A 30 24.99 46.43 32.57
C ARG A 30 26.41 46.95 32.80
N LEU A 31 27.29 46.84 31.80
CA LEU A 31 28.66 47.35 31.87
C LEU A 31 28.70 48.88 32.08
N LEU A 32 27.78 49.61 31.45
CA LEU A 32 27.62 51.05 31.68
C LEU A 32 27.16 51.37 33.11
N ASN A 33 26.25 50.58 33.68
CA ASN A 33 25.81 50.75 35.07
C ASN A 33 26.97 50.50 36.07
N GLU A 34 27.84 49.54 35.80
CA GLU A 34 29.01 49.25 36.64
C GLU A 34 30.08 50.36 36.58
N ALA A 35 30.23 51.00 35.43
CA ALA A 35 31.20 52.09 35.24
C ALA A 35 30.76 53.43 35.89
N ASP A 36 29.48 53.58 36.25
CA ASP A 36 28.94 54.79 36.90
C ASP A 36 29.71 55.18 38.17
N TYR A 37 30.21 54.19 38.93
CA TYR A 37 30.98 54.42 40.17
C TYR A 37 32.36 55.03 39.94
N THR A 38 32.93 54.86 38.74
CA THR A 38 34.28 55.33 38.40
C THR A 38 34.26 56.64 37.60
N GLY A 39 33.10 57.00 37.03
CA GLY A 39 32.94 58.19 36.19
C GLY A 39 33.67 58.12 34.84
N ILE A 40 34.30 57.00 34.52
CA ILE A 40 35.07 56.77 33.30
C ILE A 40 34.49 55.56 32.57
N TYR A 41 33.96 55.77 31.37
CA TYR A 41 33.35 54.72 30.55
C TYR A 41 34.26 54.45 29.36
N ILE A 42 34.60 53.19 29.10
CA ILE A 42 35.52 52.83 28.01
C ILE A 42 34.82 51.94 27.00
N CYS A 43 35.06 52.19 25.71
CA CYS A 43 34.55 51.35 24.65
C CYS A 43 35.23 49.99 24.56
N PRO A 44 34.51 48.87 24.75
CA PRO A 44 35.13 47.55 24.60
C PRO A 44 35.54 47.27 23.15
N GLN A 45 34.94 47.97 22.18
CA GLN A 45 35.15 47.75 20.73
C GLN A 45 36.29 48.61 20.16
N CYS A 46 36.36 49.89 20.53
CA CYS A 46 37.34 50.83 19.96
C CYS A 46 38.20 51.55 21.02
N ASN A 47 38.08 51.17 22.29
CA ASN A 47 38.85 51.69 23.42
C ASN A 47 38.78 53.22 23.63
N ILE A 48 37.79 53.89 23.03
CA ILE A 48 37.51 55.31 23.27
C ILE A 48 36.99 55.49 24.69
N THR A 49 37.56 56.45 25.41
CA THR A 49 37.20 56.79 26.78
C THR A 49 36.22 57.95 26.81
N PHE A 50 35.20 57.85 27.65
CA PHE A 50 34.20 58.86 27.90
C PHE A 50 34.24 59.30 29.36
N THR A 51 34.22 60.60 29.56
CA THR A 51 34.11 61.24 30.88
C THR A 51 32.68 61.56 31.28
N GLN A 52 31.72 61.32 30.37
CA GLN A 52 30.29 61.38 30.60
C GLN A 52 29.64 60.09 30.14
N ARG A 53 28.53 59.72 30.77
CA ARG A 53 27.83 58.47 30.45
C ARG A 53 27.35 58.46 28.99
N PRO A 54 27.79 57.50 28.15
CA PRO A 54 27.35 57.41 26.76
C PRO A 54 25.87 57.01 26.66
N VAL A 55 25.12 57.65 25.75
CA VAL A 55 23.71 57.32 25.49
C VAL A 55 23.60 56.28 24.36
N LEU A 56 23.11 55.08 24.68
CA LEU A 56 22.85 54.03 23.69
C LEU A 56 21.58 54.34 22.89
N ARG A 57 21.69 54.55 21.57
CA ARG A 57 20.52 54.68 20.68
C ARG A 57 20.46 53.54 19.67
N PRO A 58 19.30 52.92 19.44
CA PRO A 58 19.12 51.96 18.35
C PRO A 58 19.45 52.60 17.00
N ASN A 59 20.24 51.92 16.17
CA ASN A 59 20.55 52.40 14.82
C ASN A 59 19.41 52.00 13.86
N ALA A 60 18.60 52.98 13.48
CA ALA A 60 17.48 52.80 12.56
C ALA A 60 17.95 52.30 11.18
N THR A 61 19.06 52.82 10.64
CA THR A 61 19.61 52.44 9.33
C THR A 61 20.09 50.98 9.29
N LEU A 62 20.74 50.49 10.35
CA LEU A 62 21.13 49.09 10.46
C LEU A 62 19.94 48.16 10.68
N SER A 63 18.98 48.59 11.51
CA SER A 63 17.73 47.87 11.72
C SER A 63 16.95 47.73 10.39
N MET A 64 16.93 48.78 9.56
CA MET A 64 16.35 48.75 8.22
C MET A 64 17.10 47.80 7.27
N LYS A 65 18.44 47.79 7.29
CA LYS A 65 19.24 46.84 6.48
C LYS A 65 19.00 45.38 6.90
N LEU A 66 18.97 45.11 8.21
CA LEU A 66 18.69 43.77 8.76
C LEU A 66 17.26 43.32 8.46
N LEU A 67 16.29 44.24 8.52
CA LEU A 67 14.93 43.98 8.08
C LEU A 67 14.91 43.54 6.61
N GLY A 68 15.65 44.23 5.74
CA GLY A 68 15.79 43.85 4.32
C GLY A 68 16.37 42.45 4.13
N VAL A 69 17.44 42.09 4.85
CA VAL A 69 18.05 40.74 4.80
C VAL A 69 17.08 39.68 5.32
N SER A 70 16.47 39.90 6.49
CA SER A 70 15.48 38.97 7.05
C SER A 70 14.27 38.81 6.13
N GLN A 71 13.82 39.89 5.48
CA GLN A 71 12.71 39.85 4.54
C GLN A 71 13.09 39.03 3.30
N ALA A 72 14.30 39.19 2.76
CA ALA A 72 14.78 38.40 1.64
C ALA A 72 14.90 36.90 2.00
N GLU A 73 15.46 36.58 3.18
CA GLU A 73 15.56 35.19 3.67
C GLU A 73 14.19 34.53 3.84
N ILE A 74 13.21 35.26 4.41
CA ILE A 74 11.84 34.76 4.57
C ILE A 74 11.19 34.54 3.20
N ARG A 75 11.33 35.51 2.27
CA ARG A 75 10.79 35.36 0.91
C ARG A 75 11.36 34.14 0.21
N GLN A 76 12.68 33.92 0.29
CA GLN A 76 13.33 32.74 -0.28
C GLN A 76 12.78 31.45 0.33
N LYS A 77 12.68 31.36 1.67
CA LYS A 77 12.11 30.19 2.34
C LYS A 77 10.66 29.96 1.94
N CYS A 78 9.85 31.01 1.80
CA CYS A 78 8.48 30.89 1.32
C CYS A 78 8.45 30.32 -0.11
N GLN A 79 9.31 30.80 -1.01
CA GLN A 79 9.41 30.27 -2.37
C GLN A 79 9.81 28.80 -2.41
N GLU A 80 10.82 28.41 -1.62
CA GLU A 80 11.24 27.00 -1.49
C GLU A 80 10.09 26.12 -0.98
N ARG A 81 9.36 26.57 0.06
CA ARG A 81 8.26 25.81 0.65
C ARG A 81 7.02 25.71 -0.25
N VAL A 82 6.73 26.74 -1.04
CA VAL A 82 5.68 26.68 -2.07
C VAL A 82 6.06 25.66 -3.14
N LYS A 83 7.32 25.63 -3.58
CA LYS A 83 7.79 24.64 -4.55
C LYS A 83 7.69 23.21 -4.00
N GLU A 84 8.19 22.97 -2.78
CA GLU A 84 8.08 21.66 -2.10
C GLU A 84 6.62 21.22 -1.95
N LEU A 85 5.70 22.15 -1.62
CA LEU A 85 4.28 21.86 -1.50
C LEU A 85 3.67 21.41 -2.84
N GLU A 86 4.01 22.09 -3.92
CA GLU A 86 3.47 21.81 -5.25
C GLU A 86 4.02 20.51 -5.85
N GLU A 87 5.29 20.20 -5.60
CA GLU A 87 5.87 18.88 -5.91
C GLU A 87 5.16 17.77 -5.13
N LEU A 88 4.91 17.98 -3.83
CA LEU A 88 4.22 17.00 -2.99
C LEU A 88 2.76 16.78 -3.45
N LYS A 89 2.01 17.85 -3.76
CA LYS A 89 0.64 17.73 -4.28
C LYS A 89 0.61 16.93 -5.58
N THR A 90 1.56 17.18 -6.48
CA THR A 90 1.68 16.46 -7.75
C THR A 90 1.98 14.99 -7.53
N ALA A 91 2.89 14.66 -6.61
CA ALA A 91 3.22 13.27 -6.26
C ALA A 91 2.03 12.52 -5.66
N VAL A 92 1.28 13.16 -4.75
CA VAL A 92 0.07 12.58 -4.14
C VAL A 92 -1.01 12.30 -5.19
N GLU A 93 -1.25 13.24 -6.11
CA GLU A 93 -2.23 13.04 -7.17
C GLU A 93 -1.79 11.96 -8.18
N SER A 94 -0.50 11.88 -8.49
CA SER A 94 0.06 10.80 -9.31
C SER A 94 -0.14 9.43 -8.66
N LEU A 95 0.14 9.30 -7.36
CA LEU A 95 -0.09 8.08 -6.61
C LEU A 95 -1.55 7.66 -6.63
N LYS A 96 -2.47 8.60 -6.39
CA LYS A 96 -3.92 8.34 -6.42
C LYS A 96 -4.36 7.81 -7.78
N ASN A 97 -3.92 8.43 -8.87
CA ASN A 97 -4.26 8.00 -10.23
C ASN A 97 -3.64 6.65 -10.58
N SER A 98 -2.40 6.40 -10.15
CA SER A 98 -1.72 5.11 -10.31
C SER A 98 -2.45 3.98 -9.55
N ALA A 99 -2.79 4.21 -8.28
CA ALA A 99 -3.53 3.26 -7.46
C ALA A 99 -4.90 2.94 -8.08
N GLN A 100 -5.65 3.96 -8.50
CA GLN A 100 -6.95 3.76 -9.15
C GLN A 100 -6.84 2.92 -10.43
N ARG A 101 -5.82 3.17 -11.26
CA ARG A 101 -5.58 2.39 -12.47
C ARG A 101 -5.26 0.93 -12.13
N ALA A 102 -4.34 0.70 -11.20
CA ALA A 102 -3.99 -0.65 -10.75
C ALA A 102 -5.21 -1.42 -10.21
N MET A 103 -6.10 -0.74 -9.47
CA MET A 103 -7.35 -1.35 -8.99
C MET A 103 -8.29 -1.75 -10.14
N VAL A 104 -8.55 -0.85 -11.09
CA VAL A 104 -9.43 -1.11 -12.24
C VAL A 104 -8.89 -2.23 -13.11
N ASP A 105 -7.59 -2.20 -13.41
CA ASP A 105 -6.94 -3.24 -14.21
C ASP A 105 -7.00 -4.60 -13.51
N SER A 106 -6.71 -4.64 -12.20
CA SER A 106 -6.80 -5.87 -11.40
C SER A 106 -8.23 -6.41 -11.36
N GLN A 107 -9.24 -5.55 -11.18
CA GLN A 107 -10.64 -5.95 -11.18
C GLN A 107 -11.04 -6.62 -12.50
N LYS A 108 -10.64 -6.04 -13.63
CA LYS A 108 -10.89 -6.63 -14.96
C LYS A 108 -10.27 -8.01 -15.10
N MET A 109 -9.04 -8.20 -14.60
CA MET A 109 -8.37 -9.51 -14.62
C MET A 109 -9.14 -10.54 -13.77
N PHE A 110 -9.65 -10.15 -12.61
CA PHE A 110 -10.53 -11.02 -11.80
C PHE A 110 -11.83 -11.38 -12.52
N GLU A 111 -12.46 -10.43 -13.21
CA GLU A 111 -13.66 -10.67 -14.01
C GLU A 111 -13.42 -11.66 -15.17
N ASP A 112 -12.27 -11.57 -15.84
CA ASP A 112 -11.85 -12.54 -16.87
C ASP A 112 -11.65 -13.95 -16.30
N MET A 113 -11.09 -14.06 -15.10
CA MET A 113 -10.92 -15.33 -14.39
C MET A 113 -12.24 -15.94 -13.97
N ILE A 114 -13.16 -15.14 -13.40
CA ILE A 114 -14.51 -15.59 -13.03
C ILE A 114 -15.23 -16.17 -14.25
N ARG A 115 -15.22 -15.43 -15.38
CA ARG A 115 -15.80 -15.91 -16.64
C ARG A 115 -15.18 -17.23 -17.13
N SER A 116 -13.89 -17.43 -16.88
CA SER A 116 -13.20 -18.68 -17.25
C SER A 116 -13.60 -19.86 -16.37
N ILE A 117 -13.78 -19.63 -15.06
CA ILE A 117 -14.31 -20.63 -14.13
C ILE A 117 -15.76 -20.98 -14.47
N GLU A 118 -16.59 -20.01 -14.83
CA GLU A 118 -17.97 -20.23 -15.27
C GLU A 118 -18.05 -21.06 -16.56
N ARG A 119 -17.17 -20.78 -17.53
CA ARG A 119 -17.04 -21.61 -18.75
C ARG A 119 -16.67 -23.06 -18.40
N MET A 120 -15.69 -23.25 -17.52
CA MET A 120 -15.28 -24.58 -17.04
C MET A 120 -16.43 -25.31 -16.33
N ARG A 121 -17.20 -24.61 -15.48
CA ARG A 121 -18.40 -25.15 -14.82
C ARG A 121 -19.44 -25.60 -15.86
N SER A 122 -19.69 -24.79 -16.90
CA SER A 122 -20.63 -25.15 -17.97
C SER A 122 -20.19 -26.42 -18.67
N GLU A 123 -18.89 -26.56 -18.96
CA GLU A 123 -18.35 -27.73 -19.65
C GLU A 123 -18.48 -29.01 -18.83
N VAL A 124 -18.15 -28.95 -17.53
CA VAL A 124 -18.35 -30.09 -16.61
C VAL A 124 -19.83 -30.52 -16.60
N SER A 125 -20.75 -29.55 -16.56
CA SER A 125 -22.19 -29.84 -16.56
C SER A 125 -22.65 -30.49 -17.87
N LYS A 126 -22.13 -30.03 -19.01
CA LYS A 126 -22.43 -30.62 -20.32
C LYS A 126 -21.91 -32.05 -20.44
N LEU A 127 -20.67 -32.31 -20.00
CA LEU A 127 -20.08 -33.64 -20.06
C LEU A 127 -20.89 -34.65 -19.23
N ILE A 128 -21.32 -34.26 -18.03
CA ILE A 128 -22.22 -35.08 -17.21
C ILE A 128 -23.54 -35.33 -17.94
N GLY A 129 -24.19 -34.27 -18.45
CA GLY A 129 -25.50 -34.38 -19.11
C GLY A 129 -25.46 -35.20 -20.40
N ILE A 130 -24.40 -35.10 -21.20
CA ILE A 130 -24.22 -35.93 -22.41
C ILE A 130 -24.09 -37.41 -22.03
N ASN A 131 -23.27 -37.72 -21.03
CA ASN A 131 -23.08 -39.10 -20.56
C ASN A 131 -24.36 -39.68 -19.95
N GLU A 132 -25.06 -38.90 -19.12
CA GLU A 132 -26.34 -39.27 -18.53
C GLU A 132 -27.39 -39.57 -19.60
N LYS A 133 -27.55 -38.67 -20.58
CA LYS A 133 -28.52 -38.85 -21.66
C LYS A 133 -28.19 -40.07 -22.53
N ALA A 134 -26.91 -40.31 -22.83
CA ALA A 134 -26.49 -41.48 -23.59
C ALA A 134 -26.79 -42.78 -22.83
N ALA A 135 -26.49 -42.83 -21.52
CA ALA A 135 -26.78 -43.98 -20.67
C ALA A 135 -28.29 -44.23 -20.55
N PHE A 136 -29.08 -43.16 -20.38
CA PHE A 136 -30.55 -43.24 -20.29
C PHE A 136 -31.15 -43.83 -21.58
N ASN A 137 -30.84 -43.24 -22.74
CA ASN A 137 -31.36 -43.69 -24.03
C ASN A 137 -31.02 -45.16 -24.31
N GLN A 138 -29.81 -45.60 -23.94
CA GLN A 138 -29.40 -47.00 -24.09
C GLN A 138 -30.19 -47.94 -23.18
N SER A 139 -30.44 -47.52 -21.93
CA SER A 139 -31.19 -48.32 -20.96
C SER A 139 -32.68 -48.41 -21.28
N GLU A 140 -33.28 -47.33 -21.79
CA GLU A 140 -34.71 -47.25 -22.10
C GLU A 140 -35.11 -48.27 -23.18
N ALA A 141 -34.35 -48.37 -24.27
CA ALA A 141 -34.59 -49.36 -25.32
C ALA A 141 -34.39 -50.82 -24.89
N LEU A 142 -33.62 -51.06 -23.81
CA LEU A 142 -33.47 -52.40 -23.23
C LEU A 142 -34.60 -52.71 -22.26
N ILE A 143 -35.03 -51.74 -21.44
CA ILE A 143 -36.18 -51.86 -20.55
C ILE A 143 -37.44 -52.19 -21.35
N GLU A 144 -37.71 -51.44 -22.43
CA GLU A 144 -38.90 -51.65 -23.26
C GLU A 144 -38.94 -53.07 -23.87
N ARG A 145 -37.80 -53.57 -24.37
CA ARG A 145 -37.70 -54.94 -24.88
C ARG A 145 -37.92 -56.00 -23.81
N LEU A 146 -37.37 -55.78 -22.61
CA LEU A 146 -37.59 -56.70 -21.48
C LEU A 146 -39.06 -56.71 -21.03
N ASP A 147 -39.72 -55.54 -21.01
CA ASP A 147 -41.14 -55.46 -20.66
C ASP A 147 -42.01 -56.22 -21.69
N GLN A 148 -41.72 -56.09 -22.99
CA GLN A 148 -42.39 -56.84 -24.06
C GLN A 148 -42.19 -58.36 -23.90
N GLU A 149 -40.95 -58.82 -23.67
CA GLU A 149 -40.66 -60.24 -23.44
C GLU A 149 -41.39 -60.77 -22.21
N ILE A 150 -41.42 -60.01 -21.11
CA ILE A 150 -42.16 -60.38 -19.89
C ILE A 150 -43.65 -60.53 -20.18
N ASP A 151 -44.24 -59.63 -20.95
CA ASP A 151 -45.67 -59.69 -21.29
C ASP A 151 -46.01 -60.87 -22.22
N GLU A 152 -45.13 -61.20 -23.16
CA GLU A 152 -45.27 -62.41 -23.98
C GLU A 152 -45.15 -63.69 -23.16
N LEU A 153 -44.16 -63.76 -22.26
CA LEU A 153 -43.98 -64.89 -21.36
C LEU A 153 -45.19 -65.07 -20.44
N LYS A 154 -45.75 -63.98 -19.89
CA LYS A 154 -46.99 -64.04 -19.10
C LYS A 154 -48.18 -64.54 -19.93
N LYS A 155 -48.32 -64.10 -21.19
CA LYS A 155 -49.38 -64.58 -22.09
C LYS A 155 -49.24 -66.07 -22.38
N LYS A 156 -48.01 -66.54 -22.67
CA LYS A 156 -47.74 -67.97 -22.88
C LYS A 156 -47.99 -68.80 -21.62
N GLU A 157 -47.56 -68.32 -20.46
CA GLU A 157 -47.82 -68.98 -19.16
C GLU A 157 -49.33 -69.12 -18.90
N ALA A 158 -50.10 -68.05 -19.12
CA ALA A 158 -51.55 -68.08 -18.97
C ALA A 158 -52.22 -69.06 -19.96
N GLY A 159 -51.81 -69.05 -21.22
CA GLY A 159 -52.28 -70.01 -22.23
C GLY A 159 -51.97 -71.46 -21.86
N LEU A 160 -50.77 -71.73 -21.32
CA LEU A 160 -50.39 -73.08 -20.87
C LEU A 160 -51.26 -73.56 -19.71
N LYS A 161 -51.55 -72.68 -18.73
CA LYS A 161 -52.49 -73.00 -17.62
C LYS A 161 -53.89 -73.34 -18.15
N GLN A 162 -54.36 -72.60 -19.16
CA GLN A 162 -55.65 -72.87 -19.81
C GLN A 162 -55.64 -74.21 -20.56
N LEU A 163 -54.59 -74.51 -21.33
CA LEU A 163 -54.45 -75.78 -22.05
C LEU A 163 -54.38 -76.98 -21.10
N TYR A 164 -53.74 -76.85 -19.94
CA TYR A 164 -53.67 -77.93 -18.95
C TYR A 164 -55.04 -78.30 -18.36
N SER A 165 -55.99 -77.37 -18.42
CA SER A 165 -57.32 -77.52 -17.83
C SER A 165 -58.40 -77.83 -18.88
N THR A 166 -58.03 -78.00 -20.15
CA THR A 166 -59.00 -78.21 -21.24
C THR A 166 -59.27 -79.69 -21.48
N ASP A 167 -60.55 -80.05 -21.66
CA ASP A 167 -60.96 -81.39 -22.12
C ASP A 167 -61.02 -81.50 -23.66
N ASP A 168 -60.89 -80.38 -24.38
CA ASP A 168 -60.87 -80.34 -25.84
C ASP A 168 -59.47 -80.69 -26.38
N HIS A 169 -59.30 -81.96 -26.76
CA HIS A 169 -58.04 -82.46 -27.33
C HIS A 169 -57.67 -81.82 -28.68
N ILE A 170 -58.62 -81.30 -29.46
CA ILE A 170 -58.32 -80.62 -30.72
C ILE A 170 -57.73 -79.24 -30.42
N HIS A 171 -58.37 -78.47 -29.54
CA HIS A 171 -57.85 -77.17 -29.10
C HIS A 171 -56.47 -77.31 -28.44
N PHE A 172 -56.27 -78.37 -27.64
CA PHE A 172 -54.98 -78.71 -27.06
C PHE A 172 -53.92 -78.87 -28.15
N LEU A 173 -54.14 -79.77 -29.11
CA LEU A 173 -53.16 -80.07 -30.16
C LEU A 173 -52.87 -78.85 -31.06
N GLN A 174 -53.88 -78.01 -31.32
CA GLN A 174 -53.72 -76.80 -32.14
C GLN A 174 -52.83 -75.73 -31.47
N ASN A 175 -52.92 -75.56 -30.15
CA ASN A 175 -52.23 -74.47 -29.45
C ASN A 175 -50.94 -74.90 -28.75
N PHE A 176 -50.77 -76.20 -28.45
CA PHE A 176 -49.62 -76.73 -27.74
C PHE A 176 -48.29 -76.31 -28.37
N ASN A 177 -48.16 -76.45 -29.69
CA ASN A 177 -46.91 -76.18 -30.38
C ASN A 177 -46.52 -74.69 -30.33
N TYR A 178 -47.48 -73.76 -30.43
CA TYR A 178 -47.23 -72.32 -30.36
C TYR A 178 -46.82 -71.85 -28.95
N LEU A 179 -47.41 -72.44 -27.91
CA LEU A 179 -47.12 -72.08 -26.53
C LEU A 179 -45.82 -72.70 -26.01
N CYS A 180 -45.47 -73.89 -26.49
CA CYS A 180 -44.25 -74.59 -26.08
C CYS A 180 -43.01 -74.22 -26.89
N THR A 181 -43.15 -73.55 -28.04
CA THR A 181 -41.99 -72.99 -28.74
C THR A 181 -41.40 -71.81 -27.95
N PRO A 182 -40.07 -71.74 -27.77
CA PRO A 182 -39.41 -70.55 -27.25
C PRO A 182 -39.82 -69.31 -28.07
N THR A 183 -39.97 -68.16 -27.42
CA THR A 183 -40.08 -66.88 -28.13
C THR A 183 -38.78 -66.67 -28.92
N ASP A 184 -38.86 -66.69 -30.25
CA ASP A 184 -37.71 -66.57 -31.17
C ASP A 184 -37.36 -65.09 -31.45
N ASP A 185 -37.84 -64.16 -30.63
CA ASP A 185 -37.63 -62.74 -30.83
C ASP A 185 -36.25 -62.32 -30.29
N GLY A 186 -35.22 -62.58 -31.10
CA GLY A 186 -33.93 -61.90 -31.02
C GLY A 186 -33.29 -61.86 -29.64
N TYR A 187 -32.80 -63.01 -29.16
CA TYR A 187 -31.92 -63.20 -27.99
C TYR A 187 -31.62 -61.92 -27.18
N ILE A 188 -32.49 -61.56 -26.23
CA ILE A 188 -32.21 -60.44 -25.31
C ILE A 188 -31.07 -60.90 -24.37
N PRO A 189 -29.88 -60.27 -24.41
CA PRO A 189 -28.77 -60.71 -23.59
C PRO A 189 -29.06 -60.53 -22.11
N ARG A 190 -28.55 -61.45 -21.28
CA ARG A 190 -28.65 -61.33 -19.81
C ARG A 190 -28.04 -60.00 -19.35
N VAL A 191 -28.86 -59.20 -18.67
CA VAL A 191 -28.44 -57.88 -18.16
C VAL A 191 -27.70 -58.03 -16.85
N THR A 192 -26.54 -57.38 -16.75
CA THR A 192 -25.80 -57.21 -15.48
C THR A 192 -25.68 -55.73 -15.18
N VAL A 193 -26.15 -55.30 -14.01
CA VAL A 193 -26.06 -53.90 -13.58
C VAL A 193 -24.66 -53.65 -13.04
N ASN A 194 -24.02 -52.56 -13.49
CA ASN A 194 -22.77 -52.10 -12.91
C ASN A 194 -23.04 -51.41 -11.55
N PRO A 195 -22.60 -51.98 -10.41
CA PRO A 195 -22.85 -51.38 -9.10
C PRO A 195 -22.02 -50.11 -8.86
N ASP A 196 -20.93 -49.90 -9.60
CA ASP A 196 -20.00 -48.79 -9.42
C ASP A 196 -20.34 -47.57 -10.29
N PHE A 197 -21.53 -47.53 -10.89
CA PHE A 197 -21.96 -46.40 -11.70
C PHE A 197 -22.03 -45.11 -10.86
N SER A 198 -21.01 -44.24 -11.01
CA SER A 198 -20.95 -42.97 -10.30
C SER A 198 -20.10 -41.93 -11.03
N PHE A 199 -20.39 -40.65 -10.78
CA PHE A 199 -19.54 -39.53 -11.17
C PHE A 199 -18.53 -39.15 -10.06
N GLY A 200 -18.13 -40.13 -9.23
CA GLY A 200 -17.21 -39.89 -8.11
C GLY A 200 -15.86 -39.30 -8.56
N ALA A 201 -15.31 -39.80 -9.68
CA ALA A 201 -14.08 -39.28 -10.26
C ALA A 201 -14.21 -37.81 -10.71
N VAL A 202 -15.34 -37.43 -11.32
CA VAL A 202 -15.62 -36.05 -11.72
C VAL A 202 -15.69 -35.14 -10.51
N ARG A 203 -16.41 -35.56 -9.46
CA ARG A 203 -16.51 -34.82 -8.20
C ARG A 203 -15.14 -34.61 -7.56
N LYS A 204 -14.29 -35.65 -7.54
CA LYS A 204 -12.92 -35.58 -7.02
C LYS A 204 -12.08 -34.59 -7.82
N ALA A 205 -12.11 -34.65 -9.15
CA ALA A 205 -11.36 -33.74 -10.00
C ALA A 205 -11.78 -32.26 -9.79
N VAL A 206 -13.08 -31.99 -9.64
CA VAL A 206 -13.58 -30.63 -9.34
C VAL A 206 -13.12 -30.16 -7.95
N ALA A 207 -13.11 -31.04 -6.96
CA ALA A 207 -12.58 -30.72 -5.63
C ALA A 207 -11.08 -30.38 -5.67
N GLU A 208 -10.27 -31.15 -6.41
CA GLU A 208 -8.84 -30.87 -6.58
C GLU A 208 -8.60 -29.52 -7.29
N ILE A 209 -9.42 -29.16 -8.29
CA ILE A 209 -9.36 -27.84 -8.93
C ILE A 209 -9.64 -26.72 -7.93
N LYS A 210 -10.68 -26.88 -7.11
CA LYS A 210 -11.06 -25.92 -6.07
C LYS A 210 -9.92 -25.71 -5.07
N ASP A 211 -9.36 -26.79 -4.53
CA ASP A 211 -8.33 -26.71 -3.49
C ASP A 211 -7.06 -26.02 -4.02
N ARG A 212 -6.66 -26.32 -5.27
CA ARG A 212 -5.52 -25.67 -5.93
C ARG A 212 -5.75 -24.18 -6.18
N LEU A 213 -6.96 -23.76 -6.55
CA LEU A 213 -7.31 -22.35 -6.73
C LEU A 213 -7.27 -21.58 -5.41
N GLU A 214 -7.76 -22.18 -4.31
CA GLU A 214 -7.73 -21.56 -2.98
C GLU A 214 -6.30 -21.43 -2.45
N GLU A 215 -5.45 -22.43 -2.65
CA GLU A 215 -4.04 -22.39 -2.29
C GLU A 215 -3.30 -21.28 -3.04
N PHE A 216 -3.41 -21.27 -4.37
CA PHE A 216 -2.81 -20.23 -5.21
C PHE A 216 -3.28 -18.83 -4.79
N GLY A 217 -4.58 -18.65 -4.55
CA GLY A 217 -5.13 -17.37 -4.11
C GLY A 217 -4.53 -16.86 -2.80
N ARG A 218 -4.34 -17.74 -1.81
CA ARG A 218 -3.72 -17.36 -0.52
C ARG A 218 -2.27 -16.89 -0.70
N GLU A 219 -1.47 -17.61 -1.48
CA GLU A 219 -0.06 -17.28 -1.71
C GLU A 219 0.12 -15.93 -2.42
N GLU A 220 -0.65 -15.69 -3.48
CA GLU A 220 -0.55 -14.44 -4.24
C GLU A 220 -1.09 -13.24 -3.47
N LEU A 221 -2.15 -13.41 -2.66
CA LEU A 221 -2.66 -12.34 -1.80
C LEU A 221 -1.62 -11.86 -0.79
N LEU A 222 -0.78 -12.76 -0.24
CA LEU A 222 0.32 -12.38 0.65
C LEU A 222 1.37 -11.53 -0.09
N LYS A 223 1.72 -11.89 -1.33
CA LYS A 223 2.66 -11.13 -2.16
C LYS A 223 2.12 -9.74 -2.49
N ILE A 224 0.85 -9.66 -2.90
CA ILE A 224 0.16 -8.39 -3.19
C ILE A 224 0.14 -7.51 -1.94
N SER A 225 -0.24 -8.07 -0.78
CA SER A 225 -0.28 -7.34 0.49
C SER A 225 1.07 -6.73 0.83
N LYS A 226 2.17 -7.47 0.62
CA LYS A 226 3.52 -6.95 0.83
C LYS A 226 3.83 -5.78 -0.11
N SER A 227 3.61 -5.94 -1.41
CA SER A 227 3.93 -4.91 -2.42
C SER A 227 3.14 -3.61 -2.22
N VAL A 228 1.88 -3.68 -1.79
CA VAL A 228 1.06 -2.48 -1.50
C VAL A 228 1.63 -1.66 -0.33
N ASN A 229 2.34 -2.29 0.61
CA ASN A 229 2.83 -1.65 1.82
C ASN A 229 4.30 -1.16 1.74
N GLU A 230 5.00 -1.37 0.61
CA GLU A 230 6.45 -1.11 0.51
C GLU A 230 6.83 0.35 0.20
N VAL A 231 5.92 1.20 -0.31
CA VAL A 231 6.30 2.54 -0.84
C VAL A 231 5.61 3.68 -0.07
N PRO A 232 6.34 4.43 0.78
CA PRO A 232 5.82 5.66 1.37
C PRO A 232 5.73 6.78 0.34
N VAL A 233 4.69 7.61 0.44
CA VAL A 233 4.40 8.71 -0.51
C VAL A 233 5.48 9.79 -0.50
N TYR A 234 6.19 9.94 0.63
CA TYR A 234 7.29 10.89 0.79
C TYR A 234 8.28 10.36 1.83
N THR A 235 9.52 10.83 1.75
CA THR A 235 10.52 10.71 2.80
C THR A 235 10.77 12.09 3.39
N THR A 236 10.96 12.16 4.70
CA THR A 236 11.35 13.41 5.38
C THR A 236 12.80 13.30 5.81
N GLU A 237 13.60 14.29 5.42
CA GLU A 237 14.95 14.45 5.94
C GLU A 237 14.97 15.57 6.98
N SER A 238 15.66 15.34 8.10
CA SER A 238 15.86 16.36 9.12
C SER A 238 16.76 17.46 8.56
N ARG A 239 16.18 18.63 8.29
CA ARG A 239 16.95 19.82 7.89
C ARG A 239 17.88 20.17 9.05
N THR A 240 19.19 19.95 8.90
CA THR A 240 20.20 20.44 9.85
C THR A 240 19.94 21.92 10.14
N LEU A 241 20.03 22.32 11.41
CA LEU A 241 19.94 23.70 11.93
C LEU A 241 21.11 24.58 11.42
N ASP A 242 21.42 24.54 10.13
CA ASP A 242 22.62 25.12 9.54
C ASP A 242 22.24 26.33 8.71
N ARG A 243 21.96 27.44 9.40
CA ARG A 243 22.11 28.80 8.83
C ARG A 243 21.94 29.92 9.85
N ARG A 244 21.14 29.73 10.91
CA ARG A 244 21.00 30.74 11.99
C ARG A 244 22.34 31.06 12.65
N SER A 245 23.28 30.11 12.62
CA SER A 245 24.62 30.28 13.19
C SER A 245 25.66 30.88 12.23
N ARG A 246 25.48 30.87 10.89
CA ARG A 246 26.49 31.36 9.94
C ARG A 246 26.46 32.87 9.75
N ALA A 247 25.28 33.49 9.67
CA ALA A 247 25.18 34.95 9.64
C ALA A 247 25.77 35.59 10.92
N TYR A 248 25.66 34.91 12.06
CA TYR A 248 26.31 35.31 13.32
C TYR A 248 27.82 34.98 13.37
N LYS A 249 28.27 33.89 12.72
CA LYS A 249 29.71 33.50 12.68
C LYS A 249 30.54 34.28 11.66
N GLU A 250 30.01 34.59 10.48
CA GLU A 250 30.78 35.29 9.43
C GLU A 250 31.12 36.73 9.83
N LEU A 251 30.27 37.36 10.66
CA LEU A 251 30.60 38.64 11.29
C LEU A 251 31.64 38.50 12.42
N TYR A 252 31.72 37.35 13.09
CA TYR A 252 32.69 37.07 14.15
C TYR A 252 34.10 36.76 13.61
N VAL A 253 34.19 36.20 12.40
CA VAL A 253 35.47 35.76 11.82
C VAL A 253 36.24 36.91 11.15
N SER A 254 35.57 38.03 10.84
CA SER A 254 36.24 39.19 10.24
C SER A 254 37.05 40.05 11.21
N GLU A 255 36.91 39.90 12.54
CA GLU A 255 37.51 40.85 13.52
C GLU A 255 38.56 40.25 14.46
N ASN A 256 38.84 38.95 14.44
CA ASN A 256 39.87 38.35 15.30
C ASN A 256 41.25 38.28 14.65
N SER A 257 41.86 39.45 14.42
CA SER A 257 43.31 39.57 14.36
C SER A 257 43.86 40.02 15.72
N ARG A 258 44.46 39.07 16.44
CA ARG A 258 45.41 39.19 17.58
C ARG A 258 44.80 39.16 19.01
N LYS A 259 44.60 37.96 19.56
CA LYS A 259 45.54 37.25 20.47
C LYS A 259 44.90 35.98 21.03
N VAL A 260 45.74 34.97 21.21
CA VAL A 260 45.44 33.57 21.51
C VAL A 260 45.19 33.34 23.01
N LEU A 261 44.11 32.66 23.37
CA LEU A 261 44.06 31.79 24.55
C LEU A 261 43.47 30.44 24.12
N ARG A 262 44.28 29.38 24.24
CA ARG A 262 43.92 28.01 23.86
C ARG A 262 43.03 27.41 24.95
N THR A 263 41.86 26.92 24.56
CA THR A 263 40.97 26.11 25.41
C THR A 263 41.56 24.71 25.59
N ARG A 264 42.55 24.56 26.49
CA ARG A 264 42.95 23.24 27.03
C ARG A 264 43.03 23.16 28.56
N ASP A 265 42.74 24.23 29.30
CA ASP A 265 42.92 24.25 30.76
C ASP A 265 41.61 24.30 31.58
N LEU A 266 40.49 23.82 31.05
CA LEU A 266 39.31 23.54 31.88
C LEU A 266 38.86 22.10 31.67
N GLN A 267 39.41 21.21 32.49
CA GLN A 267 38.87 19.87 32.69
C GLN A 267 37.45 19.95 33.28
N PRO A 268 36.57 19.00 32.94
CA PRO A 268 35.17 19.01 33.34
C PRO A 268 35.00 18.45 34.76
N ALA A 269 34.49 19.27 35.68
CA ALA A 269 33.95 18.78 36.94
C ALA A 269 32.50 18.29 36.70
N VAL A 270 32.37 16.98 36.52
CA VAL A 270 31.12 16.22 36.65
C VAL A 270 30.64 16.32 38.09
N LYS A 271 29.44 16.86 38.35
CA LYS A 271 28.59 16.42 39.47
C LYS A 271 27.10 16.50 39.11
N TYR A 272 26.46 15.36 39.35
CA TYR A 272 25.06 14.97 39.20
C TYR A 272 24.04 15.90 39.87
N LEU A 273 22.79 15.83 39.39
CA LEU A 273 21.50 15.70 40.12
C LEU A 273 20.40 15.65 39.03
N LYS A 274 19.83 14.48 38.66
CA LYS A 274 18.56 13.88 39.17
C LYS A 274 17.67 14.96 39.82
N TRP A 275 16.53 15.33 39.24
CA TRP A 275 15.33 14.53 38.96
C TRP A 275 14.66 14.90 37.63
#